data_AF-A0A7S4VTE3-F1
#
_entry.id   AF-A0A7S4VTE3-F1
#
_cell.length_a   1.000
_cell.length_b   1.000
_cell.length_c   1.000
_cell.angle_alpha   90.00
_cell.angle_beta   90.00
_cell.angle_gamma   90.00
#
_symmetry.space_group_name_H-M   'P 1'
#
loop_
_entity.id
_entity.type
_entity.pdbx_description
1 polymer ?
#
loop_
_entity_poly.entity_id
_entity_poly.type
_entity_poly.pdbx_seq_one_letter_code
_entity_poly.pdbx_strand_id
1 'polypeptide(L)'
;SSDIVAPPPPPPSPTPAAPEEPKLDRFGLPIATEDTIFPPLPPDTELIPATSSSQMKETTTTTTTILEEIRDATKDHLGIDYSYFDEFGVEKTTELRETRMKLKLLHKSPPVLAIENF
;
A
#
# COMPACT_ATOMS: atom_id res chain seq x y z
N SER A 1 -30.58 53.05 44.10
CA SER A 1 -30.95 51.84 43.37
C SER A 1 -29.73 51.35 42.62
N SER A 2 -29.23 50.17 42.97
CA SER A 2 -28.10 49.56 42.27
C SER A 2 -28.67 48.51 41.33
N ASP A 3 -28.63 48.77 40.03
CA ASP A 3 -29.00 47.80 39.00
C ASP A 3 -27.88 46.75 38.89
N ILE A 4 -28.21 45.50 39.21
CA ILE A 4 -27.34 44.35 39.01
C ILE A 4 -27.53 43.89 37.56
N VAL A 5 -26.60 44.25 36.69
CA VAL A 5 -26.52 43.71 35.33
C VAL A 5 -26.03 42.26 35.42
N ALA A 6 -26.88 41.31 35.03
CA ALA A 6 -26.50 39.91 34.91
C ALA A 6 -25.51 39.71 33.76
N PRO A 7 -24.48 38.86 33.92
CA PRO A 7 -23.54 38.56 32.84
C PRO A 7 -24.21 37.79 31.69
N PRO A 8 -23.75 37.97 30.44
CA PRO A 8 -24.31 37.27 29.28
C PRO A 8 -24.06 35.75 29.38
N PRO A 9 -24.95 34.92 28.82
CA PRO A 9 -24.80 33.47 28.84
C PRO A 9 -23.55 33.03 28.04
N PRO A 10 -22.91 31.91 28.44
CA PRO A 10 -21.77 31.36 27.70
C PRO A 10 -22.20 30.88 26.30
N PRO A 11 -21.27 30.86 25.32
CA PRO A 11 -21.56 30.35 23.99
C PRO A 11 -21.92 28.85 24.04
N PRO A 12 -22.78 28.37 23.11
CA PRO A 12 -23.12 26.95 23.06
C PRO A 12 -21.85 26.12 22.82
N SER A 13 -21.66 25.08 23.62
CA SER A 13 -20.56 24.13 23.43
C SER A 13 -20.66 23.45 22.05
N PRO A 14 -19.54 23.12 21.39
CA PRO A 14 -19.57 22.42 20.11
C PRO A 14 -20.28 21.08 20.31
N THR A 15 -21.42 20.93 19.63
CA THR A 15 -22.18 19.68 19.59
C THR A 15 -21.28 18.60 18.98
N PRO A 16 -21.12 17.42 19.60
CA PRO A 16 -20.42 16.31 18.97
C PRO A 16 -21.14 15.98 17.66
N ALA A 17 -20.40 16.02 16.55
CA ALA A 17 -20.92 15.73 15.22
C ALA A 17 -21.64 14.38 15.26
N ALA A 18 -22.92 14.40 14.89
CA ALA A 18 -23.69 13.18 14.66
C ALA A 18 -22.96 12.33 13.59
N PRO A 19 -23.07 10.99 13.63
CA PRO A 19 -22.50 10.15 12.58
C PRO A 19 -23.16 10.54 11.25
N GLU A 20 -22.41 11.21 10.38
CA GLU A 20 -22.92 11.63 9.07
C GLU A 20 -23.33 10.40 8.26
N GLU A 21 -24.57 10.37 7.78
CA GLU A 21 -25.00 9.36 6.83
C GLU A 21 -24.08 9.37 5.59
N PRO A 22 -23.70 8.20 5.05
CA PRO A 22 -22.74 8.14 3.95
C PRO A 22 -23.34 8.79 2.72
N LYS A 23 -22.70 9.87 2.23
CA LYS A 23 -23.07 10.49 0.96
C LYS A 23 -22.91 9.47 -0.17
N LEU A 24 -23.99 9.26 -0.92
CA LEU A 24 -24.04 8.32 -2.04
C LEU A 24 -23.90 9.05 -3.38
N ASP A 25 -23.32 8.38 -4.37
CA ASP A 25 -23.23 8.83 -5.75
C ASP A 25 -24.56 8.64 -6.51
N ARG A 26 -24.56 8.95 -7.82
CA ARG A 26 -25.76 8.83 -8.67
C ARG A 26 -26.23 7.39 -8.89
N PHE A 27 -25.40 6.40 -8.55
CA PHE A 27 -25.71 4.97 -8.59
C PHE A 27 -26.07 4.42 -7.21
N GLY A 28 -26.09 5.26 -6.17
CA GLY A 28 -26.36 4.86 -4.80
C GLY A 28 -25.17 4.19 -4.10
N LEU A 29 -23.96 4.34 -4.61
CA LEU A 29 -22.73 3.83 -3.98
C LEU A 29 -22.13 4.89 -3.06
N PRO A 30 -21.49 4.51 -1.94
CA PRO A 30 -20.73 5.46 -1.12
C PRO A 30 -19.72 6.23 -1.99
N ILE A 31 -19.62 7.54 -1.77
CA ILE A 31 -18.57 8.34 -2.43
C ILE A 31 -17.22 7.73 -2.05
N ALA A 32 -16.43 7.36 -3.05
CA ALA A 32 -15.09 6.86 -2.84
C ALA A 32 -14.22 7.96 -2.22
N THR A 33 -13.89 7.80 -0.95
CA THR A 33 -12.88 8.59 -0.24
C THR A 33 -11.53 7.87 -0.30
N GLU A 34 -10.44 8.59 -0.03
CA GLU A 34 -9.09 8.01 0.02
C GLU A 34 -9.03 6.76 0.93
N ASP A 35 -9.67 6.84 2.10
CA ASP A 35 -9.75 5.73 3.06
C ASP A 35 -10.57 4.52 2.55
N THR A 36 -11.47 4.72 1.59
CA THR A 36 -12.23 3.62 0.97
C THR A 36 -11.52 2.99 -0.21
N ILE A 37 -10.65 3.75 -0.89
CA ILE A 37 -9.86 3.27 -2.03
C ILE A 37 -8.58 2.57 -1.54
N PHE A 38 -7.94 3.16 -0.54
CA PHE A 38 -6.73 2.65 0.11
C PHE A 38 -6.97 2.57 1.62
N PRO A 39 -7.69 1.53 2.10
CA PRO A 39 -7.93 1.39 3.52
C PRO A 39 -6.58 1.33 4.27
N PRO A 40 -6.49 1.98 5.43
CA PRO A 40 -5.29 1.92 6.23
C PRO A 40 -4.98 0.46 6.59
N LEU A 41 -3.70 0.11 6.61
CA LEU A 41 -3.28 -1.22 7.02
C LEU A 41 -3.78 -1.48 8.45
N PRO A 42 -4.31 -2.69 8.75
CA PRO A 42 -4.65 -3.07 10.11
C PRO A 42 -3.45 -2.80 11.04
N PRO A 43 -3.68 -2.26 12.25
CA PRO A 43 -2.59 -1.86 13.15
C PRO A 43 -1.66 -3.01 13.54
N ASP A 44 -2.16 -4.25 13.50
CA ASP A 44 -1.39 -5.47 13.80
C ASP A 44 -0.75 -6.10 12.54
N THR A 45 -0.72 -5.39 11.41
CA THR A 45 -0.09 -5.89 10.17
C THR A 45 1.42 -5.91 10.34
N GLU A 46 1.98 -7.11 10.44
CA GLU A 46 3.44 -7.29 10.41
C GLU A 46 3.98 -7.01 9.01
N LEU A 47 4.84 -5.99 8.91
CA LEU A 47 5.56 -5.65 7.68
C LEU A 47 6.90 -6.38 7.65
N ILE A 48 7.02 -7.36 6.76
CA ILE A 48 8.26 -8.12 6.56
C ILE A 48 9.02 -7.50 5.37
N PRO A 49 10.13 -6.76 5.58
CA PRO A 49 10.91 -6.21 4.48
C PRO A 49 11.52 -7.31 3.62
N ALA A 50 11.64 -7.05 2.32
CA ALA A 50 12.42 -7.90 1.45
C ALA A 50 13.88 -7.88 1.93
N THR A 51 14.49 -9.06 2.01
CA THR A 51 15.91 -9.17 2.32
C THR A 51 16.67 -8.51 1.18
N SER A 52 17.24 -7.33 1.44
CA SER A 52 18.02 -6.60 0.45
C SER A 52 19.07 -7.54 -0.15
N SER A 53 19.26 -7.50 -1.46
CA SER A 53 20.26 -8.28 -2.23
C SER A 53 21.71 -8.13 -1.72
N SER A 54 21.95 -7.37 -0.66
CA SER A 54 23.23 -7.21 0.03
C SER A 54 23.42 -8.14 1.24
N GLN A 55 22.42 -8.95 1.61
CA GLN A 55 22.54 -9.96 2.70
C GLN A 55 22.54 -11.41 2.19
N MET A 56 23.05 -11.66 0.98
CA MET A 56 23.59 -12.98 0.65
C MET A 56 24.90 -13.19 1.40
N LYS A 57 24.84 -13.36 2.72
CA LYS A 57 25.95 -13.96 3.46
C LYS A 57 25.39 -14.78 4.61
N GLU A 58 25.57 -16.09 4.44
CA GLU A 58 25.54 -17.10 5.49
C GLU A 58 24.22 -17.22 6.24
N THR A 59 23.28 -17.98 5.70
CA THR A 59 22.88 -19.28 6.28
C THR A 59 21.71 -19.84 5.47
N THR A 60 21.75 -21.16 5.26
CA THR A 60 20.75 -22.01 4.58
C THR A 60 20.97 -22.24 3.08
N THR A 61 21.16 -23.51 2.77
CA THR A 61 21.55 -24.18 1.52
C THR A 61 20.48 -24.10 0.42
N THR A 62 20.08 -22.90 0.01
CA THR A 62 19.11 -22.74 -1.09
C THR A 62 19.53 -21.55 -1.96
N THR A 63 19.98 -21.83 -3.18
CA THR A 63 20.30 -20.82 -4.20
C THR A 63 18.99 -20.27 -4.78
N THR A 64 18.22 -19.54 -3.97
CA THR A 64 16.96 -18.91 -4.42
C THR A 64 17.28 -17.66 -5.21
N THR A 65 16.72 -17.54 -6.41
CA THR A 65 16.89 -16.37 -7.28
C THR A 65 15.99 -15.21 -6.84
N ILE A 66 16.29 -13.98 -7.27
CA ILE A 66 15.47 -12.80 -6.96
C ILE A 66 14.06 -12.98 -7.55
N LEU A 67 13.98 -13.54 -8.76
CA LEU A 67 12.71 -13.79 -9.42
C LEU A 67 11.85 -14.83 -8.67
N GLU A 68 12.48 -15.87 -8.11
CA GLU A 68 11.77 -16.86 -7.27
C GLU A 68 11.21 -16.23 -5.99
N GLU A 69 12.01 -15.38 -5.31
CA GLU A 69 11.55 -14.67 -4.12
C GLU A 69 10.36 -13.74 -4.42
N ILE A 70 10.42 -13.02 -5.55
CA ILE A 70 9.31 -12.19 -6.02
C ILE A 70 8.08 -13.04 -6.31
N ARG A 71 8.25 -14.14 -7.05
CA ARG A 71 7.16 -15.04 -7.43
C ARG A 71 6.48 -15.63 -6.20
N ASP A 72 7.25 -16.10 -5.23
CA ASP A 72 6.71 -16.71 -4.01
C ASP A 72 5.92 -15.72 -3.16
N ALA A 73 6.39 -14.47 -3.05
CA ALA A 73 5.70 -13.42 -2.31
C ALA A 73 4.37 -13.01 -2.96
N THR A 74 4.22 -13.18 -4.28
CA THR A 74 3.14 -12.54 -5.05
C THR A 74 2.21 -13.54 -5.75
N LYS A 75 2.51 -14.84 -5.70
CA LYS A 75 1.78 -15.93 -6.38
C LYS A 75 0.26 -15.92 -6.16
N ASP A 76 -0.19 -15.56 -4.95
CA ASP A 76 -1.60 -15.61 -4.54
C ASP A 76 -2.27 -14.23 -4.66
N HIS A 77 -1.52 -13.21 -5.11
CA HIS A 77 -1.93 -11.81 -5.05
C HIS A 77 -1.88 -11.10 -6.41
N LEU A 78 -0.95 -11.47 -7.31
CA LEU A 78 -0.71 -10.77 -8.57
C LEU A 78 -0.58 -11.75 -9.74
N GLY A 79 -1.25 -11.44 -10.85
CA GLY A 79 -1.17 -12.20 -12.10
C GLY A 79 -0.02 -11.74 -13.01
N ILE A 80 1.22 -11.76 -12.51
CA ILE A 80 2.41 -11.37 -13.29
C ILE A 80 2.93 -12.57 -14.09
N ASP A 81 3.20 -12.37 -15.38
CA ASP A 81 3.90 -13.35 -16.20
C ASP A 81 5.43 -13.23 -16.01
N TYR A 82 5.99 -14.09 -15.18
CA TYR A 82 7.43 -14.10 -14.88
C TYR A 82 8.30 -14.60 -16.03
N SER A 83 7.73 -15.14 -17.12
CA SER A 83 8.51 -15.65 -18.25
C SER A 83 9.30 -14.57 -18.98
N TYR A 84 8.81 -13.33 -18.93
CA TYR A 84 9.46 -12.15 -19.52
C TYR A 84 10.69 -11.67 -18.75
N PHE A 85 10.92 -12.14 -17.52
CA PHE A 85 12.00 -11.67 -16.65
C PHE A 85 13.09 -12.73 -16.45
N ASP A 86 14.33 -12.30 -16.30
CA ASP A 86 15.47 -13.12 -15.92
C ASP A 86 15.52 -13.39 -14.40
N GLU A 87 16.51 -14.17 -13.96
CA GLU A 87 16.69 -14.55 -12.55
C GLU A 87 16.88 -13.36 -11.59
N PHE A 88 17.25 -12.18 -12.13
CA PHE A 88 17.42 -10.94 -11.37
C PHE A 88 16.18 -10.05 -11.40
N GLY A 89 15.08 -10.51 -12.02
CA GLY A 89 13.85 -9.73 -12.16
C GLY A 89 13.94 -8.66 -13.25
N VAL A 90 14.86 -8.77 -14.20
CA VAL A 90 15.02 -7.82 -15.31
C VAL A 90 14.39 -8.39 -16.58
N GLU A 91 13.68 -7.56 -17.33
CA GLU A 91 13.05 -7.93 -18.59
C GLU A 91 14.08 -8.46 -19.62
N LYS A 92 13.77 -9.60 -20.25
CA LYS A 92 14.66 -10.30 -21.20
C LYS A 92 14.74 -9.63 -22.56
N THR A 93 13.65 -9.02 -23.03
CA THR A 93 13.51 -8.51 -24.39
C THR A 93 13.30 -7.01 -24.39
N THR A 94 14.04 -6.30 -25.25
CA THR A 94 13.96 -4.83 -25.41
C THR A 94 13.34 -4.41 -26.75
N GLU A 95 12.66 -5.32 -27.45
CA GLU A 95 12.23 -5.14 -28.85
C GLU A 95 11.43 -3.85 -29.10
N LEU A 96 10.84 -3.27 -28.06
CA LEU A 96 9.98 -2.08 -28.17
C LEU A 96 10.43 -0.88 -27.32
N ARG A 97 11.46 -1.01 -26.47
CA ARG A 97 11.81 0.02 -25.46
C ARG A 97 13.31 0.23 -25.29
N GLU A 98 13.72 1.48 -25.08
CA GLU A 98 15.11 1.86 -24.80
C GLU A 98 15.56 1.40 -23.40
N THR A 99 14.63 1.23 -22.46
CA THR A 99 14.89 0.82 -21.08
C THR A 99 14.13 -0.46 -20.74
N ARG A 100 14.82 -1.36 -20.03
CA ARG A 100 14.26 -2.63 -19.54
C ARG A 100 13.45 -2.41 -18.28
N MET A 101 12.30 -3.06 -18.18
CA MET A 101 11.57 -3.15 -16.94
C MET A 101 12.35 -3.97 -15.90
N LYS A 102 12.25 -3.57 -14.64
CA LYS A 102 12.87 -4.29 -13.53
C LYS A 102 11.90 -4.42 -12.36
N LEU A 103 11.72 -5.65 -11.88
CA LEU A 103 10.94 -5.97 -10.71
C LEU A 103 11.83 -5.90 -9.46
N LYS A 104 11.30 -5.28 -8.40
CA LYS A 104 11.97 -5.19 -7.11
C LYS A 104 10.97 -5.44 -5.98
N LEU A 105 11.19 -6.49 -5.21
CA LEU A 105 10.41 -6.75 -4.01
C LEU A 105 10.82 -5.76 -2.91
N LEU A 106 9.84 -5.10 -2.30
CA LEU A 106 10.04 -4.19 -1.17
C LEU A 106 9.61 -4.83 0.15
N HIS A 107 8.50 -5.56 0.15
CA HIS A 107 7.99 -6.30 1.31
C HIS A 107 7.52 -7.69 0.88
N LYS A 108 7.72 -8.69 1.75
CA LYS A 108 7.21 -10.06 1.60
C LYS A 108 5.77 -10.19 2.06
N SER A 109 5.40 -9.48 3.12
CA SER A 109 4.06 -9.50 3.71
C SER A 109 3.73 -8.12 4.27
N PRO A 110 2.61 -7.50 3.85
CA PRO A 110 1.93 -7.79 2.59
C PRO A 110 2.92 -7.58 1.41
N PRO A 111 2.77 -8.30 0.29
CA PRO A 111 3.72 -8.20 -0.80
C PRO A 111 3.65 -6.83 -1.47
N VAL A 112 4.79 -6.13 -1.51
CA VAL A 112 4.91 -4.84 -2.19
C VAL A 112 5.98 -4.96 -3.26
N LEU A 113 5.60 -4.68 -4.51
CA LEU A 113 6.48 -4.69 -5.66
C LEU A 113 6.67 -3.28 -6.21
N ALA A 114 7.92 -2.89 -6.44
CA ALA A 114 8.25 -1.79 -7.31
C ALA A 114 8.55 -2.31 -8.71
N ILE A 115 8.01 -1.62 -9.71
CA ILE A 115 8.32 -1.84 -11.12
C ILE A 115 9.03 -0.59 -11.62
N GLU A 116 10.31 -0.74 -11.94
CA GLU A 116 11.11 0.32 -12.54
C GLU A 116 10.94 0.28 -14.07
N ASN A 117 10.84 1.45 -14.71
CA ASN A 117 10.72 1.62 -16.17
C ASN A 117 9.43 1.02 -16.81
N PHE A 118 8.29 1.06 -16.09
CA PHE A 118 6.97 0.57 -16.55
C PHE A 118 6.29 1.48 -17.57
#